data_AF-A0A5B0X2M4-F1
#
_entry.id   AF-A0A5B0X2M4-F1
#
_cell.length_a   1.000
_cell.length_b   1.000
_cell.length_c   1.000
_cell.angle_alpha   90.00
_cell.angle_beta   90.00
_cell.angle_gamma   90.00
#
_symmetry.space_group_name_H-M   'P 1'
#
loop_
_entity.id
_entity.type
_entity.pdbx_description
1 polymer ?
#
loop_
_entity_poly.entity_id
_entity_poly.type
_entity_poly.pdbx_seq_one_letter_code
_entity_poly.pdbx_strand_id
1 'polypeptide(L)'
;MKNLFVIMMFLSAIAGCSDKNNRNNLIQTKEGLKFEFSSGDKFVLTQACTDQIDYLGAHDGMDNELSVVMKKDKQCFPKFNALITKNIGTKMTVSFNGIPMYTTTIQTALSPSFRMGANDKKQAMSIVNTLKN
;
A
#
# COMPACT_ATOMS: atom_id res chain seq x y z
N MET A 1 13.02 31.75 -67.18
CA MET A 1 14.09 31.28 -66.25
C MET A 1 14.85 32.49 -65.73
N LYS A 2 14.57 32.91 -64.49
CA LYS A 2 15.34 33.88 -63.72
C LYS A 2 15.12 33.55 -62.24
N ASN A 3 16.19 33.10 -61.59
CA ASN A 3 16.29 32.99 -60.13
C ASN A 3 16.18 34.38 -59.51
N LEU A 4 15.53 34.47 -58.35
CA LEU A 4 15.94 35.41 -57.31
C LEU A 4 15.64 34.78 -55.94
N PHE A 5 16.68 34.16 -55.38
CA PHE A 5 16.74 33.75 -53.98
C PHE A 5 17.09 34.98 -53.15
N VAL A 6 16.23 35.35 -52.19
CA VAL A 6 16.49 36.45 -51.26
C VAL A 6 15.88 36.10 -49.88
N ILE A 7 16.79 35.82 -48.94
CA ILE A 7 16.78 36.20 -47.50
C ILE A 7 15.76 35.50 -46.58
N MET A 8 16.26 34.78 -45.56
CA MET A 8 16.44 35.34 -44.20
C MET A 8 17.00 34.26 -43.26
N MET A 9 18.22 34.47 -42.76
CA MET A 9 18.69 33.80 -41.55
C MET A 9 17.88 34.32 -40.37
N PHE A 10 17.17 33.44 -39.67
CA PHE A 10 16.76 33.67 -38.29
C PHE A 10 17.49 32.69 -37.39
N LEU A 11 18.51 33.21 -36.73
CA LEU A 11 18.98 32.69 -35.46
C LEU A 11 17.84 32.85 -34.44
N SER A 12 17.33 31.73 -33.95
CA SER A 12 16.49 31.70 -32.76
C SER A 12 16.99 30.55 -31.92
N ALA A 13 17.68 30.89 -30.83
CA ALA A 13 17.95 29.99 -29.73
C ALA A 13 16.60 29.43 -29.25
N ILE A 14 16.34 28.15 -29.51
CA ILE A 14 15.33 27.43 -28.75
C ILE A 14 15.97 27.19 -27.39
N ALA A 15 15.69 28.09 -26.45
CA ALA A 15 15.77 27.77 -25.04
C ALA A 15 15.04 26.44 -24.85
N GLY A 16 15.79 25.40 -24.48
CA GLY A 16 15.27 24.09 -24.17
C GLY A 16 14.35 24.17 -22.95
N CYS A 17 13.10 24.52 -23.19
CA CYS A 17 12.01 24.19 -22.30
C CYS A 17 11.57 22.77 -22.64
N SER A 18 11.77 21.88 -21.69
CA SER A 18 10.92 20.72 -21.38
C SER A 18 11.75 19.46 -21.17
N ASP A 19 12.10 19.20 -19.90
CA ASP A 19 11.51 18.03 -19.28
C ASP A 19 11.22 18.29 -17.81
N LYS A 20 10.05 18.87 -17.63
CA LYS A 20 9.28 18.86 -16.40
C LYS A 20 8.81 17.42 -16.16
N ASN A 21 9.68 16.58 -15.62
CA ASN A 21 9.28 15.46 -14.79
C ASN A 21 10.54 14.82 -14.22
N ASN A 22 11.08 15.46 -13.18
CA ASN A 22 11.77 14.72 -12.14
C ASN A 22 10.71 13.85 -11.45
N ARG A 23 10.24 12.81 -12.16
CA ARG A 23 9.56 11.61 -11.65
C ARG A 23 10.61 10.82 -10.87
N ASN A 24 11.15 11.44 -9.83
CA ASN A 24 11.23 10.75 -8.56
C ASN A 24 9.75 10.47 -8.25
N ASN A 25 9.14 9.35 -8.66
CA ASN A 25 9.37 8.06 -8.00
C ASN A 25 9.66 8.24 -6.50
N LEU A 26 8.98 9.21 -5.87
CA LEU A 26 8.28 8.95 -4.63
C LEU A 26 7.46 7.70 -4.93
N ILE A 27 8.06 6.56 -4.57
CA ILE A 27 7.34 5.50 -3.90
C ILE A 27 6.50 6.24 -2.87
N GLN A 28 5.29 6.68 -3.25
CA GLN A 28 4.22 6.87 -2.32
C GLN A 28 3.98 5.45 -1.81
N THR A 29 4.81 5.02 -0.86
CA THR A 29 4.44 4.01 0.11
C THR A 29 3.16 4.55 0.67
N LYS A 30 2.02 4.09 0.12
CA LYS A 30 0.73 4.39 0.70
C LYS A 30 0.86 3.96 2.15
N GLU A 31 0.80 4.93 3.05
CA GLU A 31 0.86 4.67 4.48
C GLU A 31 -0.25 3.68 4.81
N GLY A 32 0.11 2.61 5.51
CA GLY A 32 -0.83 1.53 5.78
C GLY A 32 -0.20 0.18 6.02
N LEU A 33 -1.09 -0.80 6.24
CA LEU A 33 -0.74 -2.19 6.46
C LEU A 33 -0.57 -2.90 5.13
N LYS A 34 0.65 -3.31 4.82
CA LYS A 34 0.99 -4.01 3.58
C LYS A 34 1.07 -5.51 3.83
N PHE A 35 0.35 -6.26 3.00
CA PHE A 35 0.34 -7.71 2.91
C PHE A 35 1.05 -8.10 1.61
N GLU A 36 2.19 -8.75 1.70
CA GLU A 36 2.98 -9.23 0.56
C GLU A 36 2.96 -10.76 0.54
N PHE A 37 2.48 -11.32 -0.56
CA PHE A 37 2.35 -12.75 -0.76
C PHE A 37 3.60 -13.30 -1.43
N SER A 38 3.97 -14.55 -1.15
CA SER A 38 5.12 -15.20 -1.81
C SER A 38 4.97 -15.33 -3.34
N SER A 39 3.75 -15.21 -3.88
CA SER A 39 3.48 -15.10 -5.31
C SER A 39 3.97 -13.79 -5.95
N GLY A 40 4.34 -12.81 -5.13
CA GLY A 40 4.64 -11.43 -5.55
C GLY A 40 3.42 -10.50 -5.54
N ASP A 41 2.20 -11.02 -5.31
CA ASP A 41 1.00 -10.21 -5.13
C ASP A 41 1.14 -9.32 -3.88
N LYS A 42 0.49 -8.14 -3.90
CA LYS A 42 0.54 -7.17 -2.80
C LYS A 42 -0.81 -6.53 -2.57
N PHE A 43 -1.15 -6.31 -1.31
CA PHE A 43 -2.29 -5.52 -0.89
C PHE A 43 -1.85 -4.50 0.17
N VAL A 44 -2.40 -3.28 0.13
CA VAL A 44 -2.17 -2.26 1.16
C VAL A 44 -3.53 -1.84 1.71
N LEU A 45 -3.78 -2.17 2.97
CA LEU A 45 -4.91 -1.66 3.73
C LEU A 45 -4.58 -0.23 4.17
N THR A 46 -5.41 0.71 3.73
CA THR A 46 -5.35 2.13 4.08
C THR A 46 -6.60 2.53 4.85
N GLN A 47 -6.61 3.75 5.41
CA GLN A 47 -7.80 4.35 6.04
C GLN A 47 -9.05 4.26 5.14
N ALA A 48 -8.89 4.50 3.83
CA ALA A 48 -10.00 4.44 2.88
C ALA A 48 -10.73 3.09 2.85
N CYS A 49 -10.01 1.99 3.13
CA CYS A 49 -10.55 0.63 3.17
C CYS A 49 -10.80 0.09 4.59
N THR A 50 -10.55 0.90 5.62
CA THR A 50 -10.78 0.54 7.02
C THR A 50 -12.12 1.10 7.46
N ASP A 51 -12.98 0.24 7.99
CA ASP A 51 -14.27 0.61 8.56
C ASP A 51 -14.12 0.89 10.06
N GLN A 52 -13.40 0.01 10.76
CA GLN A 52 -13.08 0.14 12.18
C GLN A 52 -11.70 -0.47 12.46
N ILE A 53 -10.97 0.13 13.41
CA ILE A 53 -9.74 -0.44 13.94
C ILE A 53 -9.57 -0.07 15.40
N ASP A 54 -9.30 -1.08 16.24
CA ASP A 54 -9.14 -0.92 17.68
C ASP A 54 -7.88 -1.63 18.18
N TYR A 55 -7.20 -0.98 19.13
CA TYR A 55 -6.16 -1.61 19.92
C TYR A 55 -6.79 -2.33 21.12
N LEU A 56 -6.64 -3.66 21.17
CA LEU A 56 -7.25 -4.50 22.20
C LEU A 56 -6.33 -4.71 23.42
N GLY A 57 -5.06 -4.32 23.32
CA GLY A 57 -4.07 -4.60 24.37
C GLY A 57 -3.35 -5.93 24.15
N ALA A 58 -2.55 -6.33 25.13
CA ALA A 58 -2.02 -7.68 25.18
C ALA A 58 -3.07 -8.61 25.79
N HIS A 59 -3.26 -9.78 25.18
CA HIS A 59 -4.14 -10.85 25.69
C HIS A 59 -3.51 -12.21 25.42
N ASP A 60 -3.65 -13.13 26.38
CA ASP A 60 -3.31 -14.56 26.33
C ASP A 60 -2.49 -15.02 25.09
N GLY A 61 -1.19 -14.76 25.11
CA GLY A 61 -0.24 -15.26 24.11
C GLY A 61 0.01 -14.37 22.88
N MET A 62 -0.68 -13.23 22.74
CA MET A 62 -0.35 -12.18 21.76
C MET A 62 -0.16 -10.83 22.46
N ASP A 63 1.07 -10.32 22.38
CA ASP A 63 1.36 -8.95 22.78
C ASP A 63 0.84 -7.99 21.70
N ASN A 64 0.05 -7.00 22.12
CA ASN A 64 -0.40 -5.87 21.28
C ASN A 64 -1.34 -6.24 20.12
N GLU A 65 -2.49 -6.82 20.44
CA GLU A 65 -3.52 -7.22 19.48
C GLU A 65 -4.31 -6.03 18.92
N LEU A 66 -4.62 -6.11 17.63
CA LEU A 66 -5.47 -5.20 16.88
C LEU A 66 -6.72 -5.95 16.37
N SER A 67 -7.89 -5.33 16.52
CA SER A 67 -9.11 -5.73 15.80
C SER A 67 -9.25 -4.83 14.58
N VAL A 68 -9.40 -5.42 13.39
CA VAL A 68 -9.54 -4.70 12.13
C VAL A 68 -10.86 -5.11 11.47
N VAL A 69 -11.64 -4.13 11.04
CA VAL A 69 -12.81 -4.32 10.18
C VAL A 69 -12.59 -3.59 8.87
N MET A 70 -12.60 -4.33 7.77
CA MET A 70 -12.49 -3.77 6.42
C MET A 70 -13.86 -3.39 5.88
N LYS A 71 -13.90 -2.32 5.07
CA LYS A 71 -15.09 -2.00 4.30
C LYS A 71 -15.41 -3.13 3.32
N LYS A 72 -16.71 -3.45 3.23
CA LYS A 72 -17.23 -4.56 2.43
C LYS A 72 -17.41 -4.24 0.94
N ASP A 73 -17.15 -3.00 0.53
CA ASP A 73 -17.27 -2.59 -0.87
C ASP A 73 -16.25 -3.30 -1.77
N LYS A 74 -16.54 -3.35 -3.08
CA LYS A 74 -15.76 -4.12 -4.08
C LYS A 74 -14.27 -3.74 -4.14
N GLN A 75 -13.89 -2.53 -3.74
CA GLN A 75 -12.50 -2.07 -3.85
C GLN A 75 -11.64 -2.51 -2.67
N CYS A 76 -12.27 -2.90 -1.56
CA CYS A 76 -11.61 -3.22 -0.30
C CYS A 76 -11.64 -4.72 0.01
N PHE A 77 -12.56 -5.19 0.86
CA PHE A 77 -12.55 -6.57 1.33
C PHE A 77 -12.60 -7.64 0.22
N PRO A 78 -13.47 -7.56 -0.80
CA PRO A 78 -13.51 -8.58 -1.86
C PRO A 78 -12.18 -8.71 -2.62
N LYS A 79 -11.47 -7.60 -2.85
CA LYS A 79 -10.15 -7.62 -3.50
C LYS A 79 -9.10 -8.26 -2.60
N PHE A 80 -9.09 -7.92 -1.32
CA PHE A 80 -8.19 -8.54 -0.34
C PHE A 80 -8.46 -10.04 -0.20
N ASN A 81 -9.73 -10.43 -0.06
CA ASN A 81 -10.13 -11.82 0.10
C ASN A 81 -9.79 -12.67 -1.13
N ALA A 82 -9.92 -12.13 -2.34
CA ALA A 82 -9.48 -12.82 -3.56
C ALA A 82 -7.98 -13.12 -3.55
N LEU A 83 -7.15 -12.18 -3.08
CA LEU A 83 -5.71 -12.38 -2.94
C LEU A 83 -5.36 -13.40 -1.86
N ILE A 84 -6.00 -13.32 -0.68
CA ILE A 84 -5.82 -14.30 0.40
C ILE A 84 -6.19 -15.71 -0.09
N THR A 85 -7.37 -15.86 -0.70
CA THR A 85 -7.89 -17.15 -1.17
C THR A 85 -6.98 -17.77 -2.23
N LYS A 86 -6.50 -16.96 -3.18
CA LYS A 86 -5.54 -17.40 -4.22
C LYS A 86 -4.23 -17.93 -3.63
N ASN A 87 -3.83 -17.47 -2.45
CA ASN A 87 -2.53 -17.75 -1.82
C ASN A 87 -2.64 -18.65 -0.57
N ILE A 88 -3.76 -19.36 -0.37
CA ILE A 88 -3.87 -20.35 0.72
C ILE A 88 -2.76 -21.40 0.56
N GLY A 89 -2.14 -21.75 1.69
CA GLY A 89 -1.00 -22.68 1.74
C GLY A 89 0.36 -22.02 1.50
N THR A 90 0.41 -20.73 1.15
CA THR A 90 1.67 -20.00 0.93
C THR A 90 1.96 -18.97 2.03
N LYS A 91 3.15 -18.38 1.99
CA LYS A 91 3.58 -17.37 2.97
C LYS A 91 3.03 -15.98 2.63
N MET A 92 2.69 -15.23 3.67
CA MET A 92 2.33 -13.82 3.64
C MET A 92 3.16 -13.06 4.68
N THR A 93 3.82 -12.00 4.25
CA THR A 93 4.52 -11.06 5.13
C THR A 93 3.65 -9.83 5.34
N VAL A 94 3.43 -9.48 6.60
CA VAL A 94 2.74 -8.24 7.00
C VAL A 94 3.77 -7.23 7.44
N SER A 95 3.61 -5.98 6.99
CA SER A 95 4.48 -4.87 7.33
C SER A 95 3.69 -3.58 7.46
N PHE A 96 4.20 -2.65 8.24
CA PHE A 96 3.61 -1.32 8.42
C PHE A 96 4.68 -0.27 8.15
N ASN A 97 4.42 0.63 7.19
CA ASN A 97 5.36 1.68 6.76
C ASN A 97 6.79 1.17 6.49
N GLY A 98 6.90 0.00 5.85
CA GLY A 98 8.18 -0.64 5.52
C GLY A 98 8.83 -1.43 6.65
N ILE A 99 8.30 -1.36 7.88
CA ILE A 99 8.79 -2.16 9.02
C ILE A 99 8.08 -3.53 9.00
N PRO A 100 8.81 -4.64 8.86
CA PRO A 100 8.22 -5.97 8.93
C PRO A 100 7.61 -6.24 10.31
N MET A 101 6.44 -6.88 10.32
CA MET A 101 5.76 -7.30 11.54
C MET A 101 5.98 -8.81 11.73
N TYR A 102 5.45 -9.61 10.82
CA TYR A 102 5.59 -11.06 10.86
C TYR A 102 5.40 -11.67 9.47
N THR A 103 5.80 -12.92 9.35
CA THR A 103 5.50 -13.76 8.18
C THR A 103 4.75 -14.99 8.67
N THR A 104 3.62 -15.30 8.03
CA THR A 104 2.79 -16.45 8.40
C THR A 104 2.36 -17.23 7.16
N THR A 105 1.97 -18.49 7.35
CA THR A 105 1.35 -19.29 6.29
C THR A 105 -0.15 -19.05 6.30
N ILE A 106 -0.73 -18.75 5.14
CA ILE A 106 -2.17 -18.54 5.01
C ILE A 106 -2.86 -19.89 5.13
N GLN A 107 -3.58 -20.11 6.23
CA GLN A 107 -4.30 -21.37 6.47
C GLN A 107 -5.73 -21.33 5.94
N THR A 108 -6.36 -20.16 5.93
CA THR A 108 -7.77 -19.99 5.54
C THR A 108 -8.00 -18.58 4.99
N ALA A 109 -9.12 -18.41 4.28
CA ALA A 109 -9.67 -17.10 3.98
C ALA A 109 -10.02 -16.34 5.26
N LEU A 110 -9.89 -15.02 5.22
CA LEU A 110 -10.22 -14.13 6.33
C LEU A 110 -11.63 -13.57 6.17
N SER A 111 -12.30 -13.34 7.30
CA SER A 111 -13.54 -12.55 7.32
C SER A 111 -13.23 -11.06 7.17
N PRO A 112 -14.21 -10.20 6.82
CA PRO A 112 -14.02 -8.75 6.81
C PRO A 112 -13.55 -8.19 8.14
N SER A 113 -13.83 -8.90 9.24
CA SER A 113 -13.28 -8.63 10.57
C SER A 113 -12.22 -9.68 10.91
N PHE A 114 -11.03 -9.22 11.29
CA PHE A 114 -9.95 -10.11 11.69
C PHE A 114 -9.09 -9.49 12.78
N ARG A 115 -8.32 -10.35 13.45
CA ARG A 115 -7.36 -9.97 14.48
C ARG A 115 -5.94 -10.09 13.94
N MET A 116 -5.06 -9.23 14.42
CA MET A 116 -3.64 -9.32 14.12
C MET A 116 -2.80 -8.76 15.27
N GLY A 117 -1.61 -9.31 15.46
CA GLY A 117 -0.63 -8.75 16.41
C GLY A 117 0.19 -7.62 15.78
N ALA A 118 0.75 -6.77 16.63
CA ALA A 118 1.83 -5.84 16.30
C ALA A 118 3.08 -6.14 17.15
N ASN A 119 4.25 -5.71 16.69
CA ASN A 119 5.51 -6.03 17.36
C ASN A 119 5.59 -5.41 18.77
N ASP A 120 5.03 -4.22 18.93
CA ASP A 120 4.99 -3.50 20.19
C ASP A 120 3.80 -2.53 20.24
N LYS A 121 3.51 -2.01 21.43
CA LYS A 121 2.42 -1.05 21.64
C LYS A 121 2.57 0.22 20.79
N LYS A 122 3.79 0.69 20.55
CA LYS A 122 4.04 1.92 19.77
C LYS A 122 3.64 1.70 18.31
N GLN A 123 4.02 0.56 17.73
CA GLN A 123 3.62 0.16 16.39
C GLN A 123 2.11 -0.06 16.31
N ALA A 124 1.50 -0.73 17.30
CA ALA A 124 0.05 -0.93 17.36
C ALA A 124 -0.72 0.40 17.31
N MET A 125 -0.34 1.34 18.19
CA MET A 125 -0.95 2.68 18.22
C MET A 125 -0.72 3.46 16.92
N SER A 126 0.46 3.32 16.30
CA SER A 126 0.74 3.96 15.01
C SER A 126 -0.17 3.41 13.91
N ILE A 127 -0.40 2.10 13.87
CA ILE A 127 -1.31 1.46 12.92
C ILE A 127 -2.73 1.98 13.12
N VAL A 128 -3.22 2.01 14.37
CA VAL A 128 -4.55 2.54 14.71
C VAL A 128 -4.67 3.98 14.22
N ASN A 129 -3.72 4.86 14.57
CA ASN A 129 -3.79 6.27 14.21
C ASN A 129 -3.77 6.51 12.69
N THR A 130 -3.09 5.66 11.92
CA THR A 130 -3.03 5.77 10.45
C THR A 130 -4.27 5.20 9.75
N LEU A 131 -4.90 4.16 10.32
CA LEU A 131 -6.01 3.47 9.67
C LEU A 131 -7.39 3.86 10.19
N LYS A 132 -7.46 4.52 11.35
CA LYS A 132 -8.70 5.00 11.93
C LYS A 132 -9.33 6.03 11.01
N ASN A 133 -10.59 5.78 10.64
CA ASN A 133 -11.41 6.67 9.83
C ASN A 133 -12.15 7.70 10.68
#